data_AF-A0A401TPF1-F1
#
_entry.id   AF-A0A401TPF1-F1
#
_cell.length_a   1.000
_cell.length_b   1.000
_cell.length_c   1.000
_cell.angle_alpha   90.00
_cell.angle_beta   90.00
_cell.angle_gamma   90.00
#
_symmetry.space_group_name_H-M   'P 1'
#
loop_
_entity.id
_entity.type
_entity.pdbx_description
1 polymer ?
#
loop_
_entity_poly.entity_id
_entity_poly.type
_entity_poly.pdbx_seq_one_letter_code
_entity_poly.pdbx_strand_id
1 'polypeptide(L)'
;MVRVPRLYSGKLFGLCGNYDADVEQEFSTPSGALAPTPVEFGRSWRLGEVNANCWDDCHGPCSACEARDQAWERGNASCGLLAQAGGPFHECHSTFEPQHFVRGCAHDLCRSQGLHRFLCQAMKAYAELCQREGLRIHEWRSLVKC
;
A
#
# COMPACT_ATOMS: atom_id res chain seq x y z
N MET A 1 -1.41 1.56 -9.79
CA MET A 1 -0.07 2.17 -9.90
C MET A 1 -0.08 3.18 -11.04
N VAL A 2 0.49 4.36 -10.79
CA VAL A 2 0.72 5.41 -11.79
C VAL A 2 2.22 5.43 -12.10
N ARG A 3 2.61 5.49 -13.37
CA ARG A 3 4.00 5.66 -13.81
C ARG A 3 4.12 7.01 -14.49
N VAL A 4 5.12 7.79 -14.08
CA VAL A 4 5.38 9.10 -14.66
C VAL A 4 6.83 9.17 -15.14
N PRO A 5 7.10 9.64 -16.37
CA PRO A 5 8.46 9.85 -16.83
C PRO A 5 9.23 10.84 -15.95
N ARG A 6 10.56 10.66 -15.83
CA ARG A 6 11.45 11.56 -15.08
C ARG A 6 11.36 13.03 -15.50
N LEU A 7 10.90 13.32 -16.72
CA LEU A 7 10.67 14.68 -17.22
C LEU A 7 9.72 15.52 -16.34
N TYR A 8 8.86 14.86 -15.57
CA TYR A 8 7.89 15.48 -14.66
C TYR A 8 8.40 15.61 -13.21
N SER A 9 9.68 15.32 -12.95
CA SER A 9 10.25 15.49 -11.60
C SER A 9 10.10 16.93 -11.12
N GLY A 10 9.56 17.11 -9.91
CA GLY A 10 9.25 18.42 -9.31
C GLY A 10 8.12 19.20 -10.01
N LYS A 11 7.35 18.55 -10.91
CA LYS A 11 6.24 19.18 -11.65
C LYS A 11 4.88 18.58 -11.32
N LEU A 12 4.85 17.58 -10.46
CA LEU A 12 3.62 16.96 -9.99
C LEU A 12 3.15 17.61 -8.70
N PHE A 13 1.92 17.32 -8.32
CA PHE A 13 1.34 17.70 -7.04
C PHE A 13 0.11 16.82 -6.78
N GLY A 14 -0.20 16.60 -5.52
CA GLY A 14 -1.34 15.79 -5.10
C GLY A 14 -0.98 14.76 -4.04
N LEU A 15 -1.86 13.78 -3.86
CA LEU A 15 -1.71 12.71 -2.86
C LEU A 15 -0.51 11.77 -3.10
N CYS A 16 0.11 11.84 -4.27
CA CYS A 16 1.33 11.09 -4.62
C CYS A 16 2.59 11.97 -4.60
N GLY A 17 2.52 13.14 -3.98
CA GLY A 17 3.65 14.06 -3.86
C GLY A 17 3.94 14.88 -5.12
N ASN A 18 5.12 15.49 -5.14
CA ASN A 18 5.61 16.36 -6.22
C ASN A 18 6.68 15.71 -7.12
N TYR A 19 7.12 14.49 -6.77
CA TYR A 19 8.08 13.68 -7.52
C TYR A 19 9.46 14.33 -7.70
N ASP A 20 9.95 15.09 -6.71
CA ASP A 20 11.30 15.68 -6.69
C ASP A 20 12.37 14.83 -5.99
N ALA A 21 11.98 13.66 -5.47
CA ALA A 21 12.79 12.72 -4.67
C ALA A 21 13.12 13.18 -3.25
N ASP A 22 12.48 14.23 -2.75
CA ASP A 22 12.55 14.67 -1.36
C ASP A 22 11.38 14.11 -0.53
N VAL A 23 11.66 13.05 0.21
CA VAL A 23 10.66 12.35 1.03
C VAL A 23 10.12 13.20 2.19
N GLU A 24 10.85 14.25 2.61
CA GLU A 24 10.45 15.10 3.73
C GLU A 24 9.31 16.06 3.33
N GLN A 25 9.14 16.30 2.03
CA GLN A 25 8.15 17.24 1.50
C GLN A 25 6.92 16.56 0.88
N GLU A 26 6.78 15.24 1.02
CA GLU A 26 5.69 14.47 0.41
C GLU A 26 4.30 14.85 0.95
N PHE A 27 4.22 15.45 2.14
CA PHE A 27 2.97 15.96 2.73
C PHE A 27 2.69 17.44 2.40
N SER A 28 3.19 17.91 1.25
CA SER A 28 2.90 19.25 0.72
C SER A 28 1.44 19.40 0.33
N THR A 29 0.76 20.35 0.95
CA THR A 29 -0.63 20.73 0.66
C THR A 29 -0.72 21.62 -0.60
N PRO A 30 -1.92 21.88 -1.15
CA PRO A 30 -2.08 22.78 -2.30
C PRO A 30 -1.56 24.22 -2.07
N SER A 31 -1.43 24.67 -0.82
CA SER A 31 -0.88 25.98 -0.48
C SER A 31 0.66 25.99 -0.41
N GLY A 32 1.31 24.84 -0.55
CA GLY A 32 2.75 24.66 -0.37
C GLY A 32 3.20 24.48 1.08
N ALA A 33 2.27 24.49 2.05
CA ALA A 33 2.58 24.16 3.44
C ALA A 33 2.69 22.64 3.64
N LEU A 34 3.50 22.19 4.59
CA LEU A 34 3.57 20.79 5.01
C LEU A 34 2.48 20.48 6.03
N ALA A 35 1.68 19.46 5.77
CA ALA A 35 0.71 18.98 6.74
C ALA A 35 1.41 18.15 7.84
N PRO A 36 1.00 18.30 9.11
CA PRO A 36 1.64 17.60 10.24
C PRO A 36 1.21 16.13 10.34
N THR A 37 0.12 15.73 9.70
CA THR A 37 -0.40 14.36 9.76
C THR A 37 -0.91 13.90 8.39
N PRO A 38 -0.93 12.57 8.12
CA PRO A 38 -1.51 12.02 6.89
C PRO A 38 -3.00 12.38 6.70
N VAL A 39 -3.74 12.52 7.79
CA VAL A 39 -5.16 12.92 7.77
C VAL A 39 -5.32 14.36 7.31
N GLU A 40 -4.52 15.28 7.85
CA GLU A 40 -4.55 16.69 7.44
C GLU A 40 -4.04 16.86 5.99
N PHE A 41 -3.02 16.09 5.60
CA PHE A 41 -2.56 16.03 4.22
C PHE A 41 -3.69 15.61 3.27
N GLY A 42 -4.34 14.48 3.54
CA GLY A 42 -5.45 13.98 2.73
C GLY A 42 -6.62 14.97 2.65
N ARG A 43 -6.98 15.58 3.78
CA ARG A 43 -8.03 16.60 3.86
C ARG A 43 -7.72 17.83 3.01
N SER A 44 -6.45 18.24 2.94
CA SER A 44 -6.04 19.43 2.17
C SER A 44 -6.24 19.29 0.66
N TRP A 45 -6.17 18.06 0.13
CA TRP A 45 -6.28 17.74 -1.31
C TRP A 45 -7.70 17.42 -1.76
N ARG A 46 -8.69 17.61 -0.88
CA ARG A 46 -10.08 17.26 -1.14
C ARG A 46 -10.72 18.18 -2.19
N LEU A 47 -11.50 17.58 -3.09
CA LEU A 47 -12.24 18.29 -4.14
C LEU A 47 -13.74 18.24 -3.88
N GLY A 48 -14.44 19.36 -4.12
CA GLY A 48 -15.90 19.44 -4.09
C GLY A 48 -16.52 19.52 -2.69
N GLU A 49 -17.85 19.63 -2.66
CA GLU A 49 -18.61 19.60 -1.41
C GLU A 49 -18.77 18.17 -0.91
N VAL A 50 -18.43 17.98 0.36
CA VAL A 50 -18.48 16.70 1.04
C VAL A 50 -19.87 16.56 1.65
N ASN A 51 -20.61 15.54 1.25
CA ASN A 51 -21.85 15.22 1.94
C ASN A 51 -21.56 14.85 3.40
N ALA A 52 -22.58 14.91 4.27
CA ALA A 52 -22.42 14.60 5.69
C ALA A 52 -21.92 13.16 6.01
N ASN A 53 -21.75 12.31 4.99
CA ASN A 53 -21.35 10.91 5.14
C ASN A 53 -19.90 10.64 4.70
N CYS A 54 -19.16 11.65 4.27
CA CYS A 54 -17.75 11.51 3.96
C CYS A 54 -16.91 12.18 5.05
N TRP A 55 -16.08 11.36 5.67
CA TRP A 55 -15.33 11.70 6.86
C TRP A 55 -13.85 11.48 6.58
N ASP A 56 -13.01 12.36 7.09
CA ASP A 56 -11.57 12.30 6.84
C ASP A 56 -10.84 11.34 7.81
N ASP A 57 -11.50 10.95 8.91
CA ASP A 57 -10.94 10.09 9.96
C ASP A 57 -11.99 9.15 10.59
N CYS A 58 -11.59 8.48 11.69
CA CYS A 58 -12.40 7.49 12.41
C CYS A 58 -13.29 8.10 13.53
N HIS A 59 -13.28 9.42 13.76
CA HIS A 59 -13.82 10.13 14.93
C HIS A 59 -13.51 9.45 16.27
N GLY A 60 -12.22 9.21 16.49
CA GLY A 60 -11.71 8.50 17.64
C GLY A 60 -10.56 7.59 17.27
N PRO A 61 -10.16 6.67 18.17
CA PRO A 61 -9.15 5.69 17.85
C PRO A 61 -9.61 4.84 16.67
N CYS A 62 -8.88 4.89 15.56
CA CYS A 62 -9.05 3.89 14.53
C CYS A 62 -8.78 2.51 15.14
N SER A 63 -9.61 1.51 14.82
CA SER A 63 -9.49 0.16 15.37
C SER A 63 -8.03 -0.33 15.29
N ALA A 64 -7.44 -0.63 16.44
CA ALA A 64 -6.03 -1.01 16.51
C ALA A 64 -5.83 -2.41 15.92
N CYS A 65 -4.94 -2.48 14.96
CA CYS A 65 -4.55 -3.68 14.22
C CYS A 65 -3.10 -4.02 14.61
N GLU A 66 -2.86 -4.41 15.87
CA GLU A 66 -1.47 -4.63 16.34
C GLU A 66 -1.13 -6.11 16.49
N ALA A 67 -1.97 -6.90 17.17
CA ALA A 67 -1.67 -8.31 17.40
C ALA A 67 -2.03 -9.23 16.22
N ARG A 68 -3.15 -8.96 15.51
CA ARG A 68 -3.58 -9.79 14.36
C ARG A 68 -2.68 -9.57 13.15
N ASP A 69 -2.17 -8.36 12.95
CA ASP A 69 -1.30 -8.01 11.84
C ASP A 69 -0.02 -8.84 11.87
N GLN A 70 0.63 -8.91 13.04
CA GLN A 70 1.84 -9.72 13.22
C GLN A 70 1.64 -11.21 12.87
N ALA A 71 0.46 -11.77 13.12
CA ALA A 71 0.17 -13.16 12.78
C ALA A 71 0.04 -13.36 11.26
N TRP A 72 -0.59 -12.42 10.55
CA TRP A 72 -0.68 -12.46 9.08
C TRP A 72 0.66 -12.16 8.40
N GLU A 73 1.45 -11.24 8.94
CA GLU A 73 2.78 -10.91 8.42
C GLU A 73 3.75 -12.09 8.49
N ARG A 74 3.70 -12.87 9.58
CA ARG A 74 4.56 -14.06 9.74
C ARG A 74 4.01 -15.32 9.05
N GLY A 75 2.76 -15.30 8.61
CA GLY A 75 2.07 -16.45 8.05
C GLY A 75 2.41 -16.69 6.57
N ASN A 76 3.11 -17.78 6.28
CA ASN A 76 3.40 -18.18 4.88
C ASN A 76 2.17 -18.74 4.13
N ALA A 77 1.06 -18.98 4.82
CA ALA A 77 -0.26 -19.25 4.23
C ALA A 77 -1.15 -17.99 4.15
N SER A 78 -0.56 -16.81 4.39
CA SER A 78 -1.21 -15.50 4.33
C SER A 78 -0.20 -14.45 3.83
N CYS A 79 -0.14 -13.25 4.42
CA CYS A 79 0.64 -12.13 3.88
C CYS A 79 2.15 -12.38 3.87
N GLY A 80 2.67 -13.20 4.79
CA GLY A 80 4.09 -13.56 4.85
C GLY A 80 4.62 -14.25 3.59
N LEU A 81 3.75 -14.90 2.79
CA LEU A 81 4.15 -15.52 1.52
C LEU A 81 4.79 -14.51 0.55
N LEU A 82 4.39 -13.24 0.60
CA LEU A 82 4.94 -12.17 -0.23
C LEU A 82 6.44 -11.98 -0.01
N ALA A 83 6.93 -12.15 1.22
CA ALA A 83 8.32 -11.96 1.61
C ALA A 83 9.06 -13.28 1.89
N GLN A 84 8.43 -14.44 1.64
CA GLN A 84 9.05 -15.73 1.90
C GLN A 84 10.30 -15.92 1.05
N ALA A 85 11.45 -16.15 1.70
CA ALA A 85 12.71 -16.47 1.03
C ALA A 85 12.57 -17.77 0.22
N GLY A 86 12.99 -17.74 -1.05
CA GLY A 86 12.78 -18.86 -1.98
C GLY A 86 11.32 -19.14 -2.32
N GLY A 87 10.39 -18.28 -1.91
CA GLY A 87 8.96 -18.40 -2.18
C GLY A 87 8.58 -18.00 -3.61
N PRO A 88 7.27 -17.92 -3.90
CA PRO A 88 6.78 -17.71 -5.27
C PRO A 88 7.20 -16.38 -5.90
N PHE A 89 7.50 -15.39 -5.07
CA PHE A 89 7.85 -14.04 -5.49
C PHE A 89 9.34 -13.70 -5.32
N HIS A 90 10.21 -14.67 -5.02
CA HIS A 90 11.60 -14.38 -4.64
C HIS A 90 12.40 -13.59 -5.71
N GLU A 91 12.12 -13.80 -7.01
CA GLU A 91 12.76 -13.04 -8.10
C GLU A 91 12.35 -11.56 -8.09
N CYS A 92 11.22 -11.22 -7.45
CA CYS A 92 10.68 -9.87 -7.35
C CYS A 92 11.33 -9.02 -6.26
N HIS A 93 11.85 -9.66 -5.20
CA HIS A 93 12.33 -9.00 -3.98
C HIS A 93 13.49 -8.04 -4.22
N SER A 94 14.30 -8.27 -5.26
CA SER A 94 15.42 -7.40 -5.63
C SER A 94 14.98 -6.09 -6.28
N THR A 95 13.79 -6.07 -6.87
CA THR A 95 13.25 -4.91 -7.60
C THR A 95 12.21 -4.17 -6.75
N PHE A 96 11.41 -4.92 -6.00
CA PHE A 96 10.34 -4.38 -5.17
C PHE A 96 10.44 -4.96 -3.75
N GLU A 97 10.77 -4.09 -2.79
CA GLU A 97 10.86 -4.42 -1.37
C GLU A 97 9.51 -5.01 -0.88
N PRO A 98 9.46 -6.28 -0.42
CA PRO A 98 8.20 -6.96 -0.14
C PRO A 98 7.55 -6.53 1.18
N GLN A 99 8.30 -5.99 2.16
CA GLN A 99 7.76 -5.71 3.50
C GLN A 99 6.68 -4.64 3.49
N HIS A 100 6.77 -3.65 2.60
CA HIS A 100 5.67 -2.68 2.41
C HIS A 100 4.36 -3.37 1.98
N PHE A 101 4.43 -4.40 1.12
CA PHE A 101 3.26 -5.15 0.67
C PHE A 101 2.75 -6.12 1.74
N VAL A 102 3.65 -6.73 2.51
CA VAL A 102 3.30 -7.59 3.65
C VAL A 102 2.50 -6.82 4.70
N ARG A 103 3.00 -5.65 5.12
CA ARG A 103 2.31 -4.78 6.09
C ARG A 103 0.95 -4.31 5.57
N GLY A 104 0.89 -3.87 4.31
CA GLY A 104 -0.36 -3.47 3.66
C GLY A 104 -1.40 -4.60 3.62
N CYS A 105 -0.96 -5.80 3.22
CA CYS A 105 -1.81 -7.00 3.21
C CYS A 105 -2.36 -7.33 4.60
N ALA A 106 -1.51 -7.31 5.63
CA ALA A 106 -1.91 -7.61 7.00
C ALA A 106 -2.90 -6.58 7.53
N HIS A 107 -2.66 -5.29 7.25
CA HIS A 107 -3.54 -4.21 7.59
C HIS A 107 -4.92 -4.34 6.92
N ASP A 108 -4.96 -4.63 5.61
CA ASP A 108 -6.21 -4.84 4.88
C ASP A 108 -7.00 -6.03 5.41
N LEU A 109 -6.32 -7.13 5.74
CA LEU A 109 -6.94 -8.27 6.41
C LEU A 109 -7.50 -7.88 7.78
N CYS A 110 -6.79 -7.07 8.56
CA CYS A 110 -7.31 -6.61 9.84
C CYS A 110 -8.58 -5.77 9.71
N ARG A 111 -8.50 -4.73 8.87
CA ARG A 111 -9.59 -3.79 8.62
C ARG A 111 -10.82 -4.49 8.06
N SER A 112 -10.60 -5.55 7.29
CA SER A 112 -11.66 -6.38 6.73
C SER A 112 -12.06 -7.57 7.63
N GLN A 113 -11.56 -7.65 8.86
CA GLN A 113 -11.83 -8.73 9.82
C GLN A 113 -11.41 -10.14 9.35
N GLY A 114 -10.46 -10.22 8.42
CA GLY A 114 -9.89 -11.47 7.90
C GLY A 114 -10.55 -11.96 6.61
N LEU A 115 -11.24 -11.09 5.87
CA LEU A 115 -11.88 -11.48 4.62
C LEU A 115 -10.83 -11.88 3.57
N HIS A 116 -10.85 -13.17 3.20
CA HIS A 116 -9.89 -13.80 2.30
C HIS A 116 -9.67 -13.08 0.96
N ARG A 117 -10.71 -12.42 0.44
CA ARG A 117 -10.63 -11.66 -0.81
C ARG A 117 -9.52 -10.59 -0.79
N PHE A 118 -9.22 -9.99 0.37
CA PHE A 118 -8.20 -8.96 0.49
C PHE A 118 -6.79 -9.56 0.46
N LEU A 119 -6.59 -10.77 1.02
CA LEU A 119 -5.36 -11.54 0.83
C LEU A 119 -5.13 -11.80 -0.67
N CYS A 120 -6.14 -12.30 -1.39
CA CYS A 120 -6.01 -12.57 -2.81
C CYS A 120 -5.75 -11.32 -3.65
N GLN A 121 -6.35 -10.17 -3.29
CA GLN A 121 -6.10 -8.90 -3.95
C GLN A 121 -4.67 -8.41 -3.72
N ALA A 122 -4.16 -8.49 -2.49
CA ALA A 122 -2.79 -8.09 -2.17
C ALA A 122 -1.76 -8.96 -2.93
N MET A 123 -1.95 -10.29 -2.92
CA MET A 123 -1.11 -11.23 -3.66
C MET A 123 -1.12 -10.94 -5.16
N LYS A 124 -2.31 -10.73 -5.74
CA LYS A 124 -2.47 -10.37 -7.15
C LYS A 124 -1.79 -9.05 -7.48
N ALA A 125 -1.91 -8.03 -6.64
CA ALA A 125 -1.30 -6.73 -6.88
C ALA A 125 0.23 -6.80 -6.91
N TYR A 126 0.85 -7.53 -5.97
CA TYR A 126 2.29 -7.76 -6.00
C TYR A 126 2.69 -8.61 -7.22
N ALA A 127 1.90 -9.63 -7.56
CA ALA A 127 2.16 -10.44 -8.75
C ALA A 127 2.16 -9.62 -10.04
N GLU A 128 1.13 -8.78 -10.25
CA GLU A 128 1.04 -7.92 -11.42
C GLU A 128 2.18 -6.90 -11.47
N LEU A 129 2.65 -6.43 -10.31
CA LEU A 129 3.80 -5.53 -10.22
C LEU A 129 5.08 -6.20 -10.74
N CYS A 130 5.39 -7.40 -10.27
CA CYS A 130 6.58 -8.14 -10.70
C CYS A 130 6.51 -8.51 -12.19
N GLN A 131 5.35 -8.98 -12.65
CA GLN A 131 5.13 -9.38 -14.04
C GLN A 131 5.30 -8.22 -15.03
N ARG A 132 4.94 -6.98 -14.63
CA ARG A 132 5.15 -5.78 -15.46
C ARG A 132 6.63 -5.47 -15.71
N GLU A 133 7.53 -5.93 -14.83
CA GLU A 133 8.98 -5.85 -15.01
C GLU A 133 9.57 -7.11 -15.69
N GLY A 134 8.72 -8.04 -16.14
CA GLY A 134 9.15 -9.29 -16.76
C GLY A 134 9.73 -10.31 -15.78
N LEU A 135 9.58 -10.08 -14.47
CA LEU A 135 10.07 -10.99 -13.43
C LEU A 135 9.15 -12.22 -13.35
N ARG A 136 9.76 -13.40 -13.24
CA ARG A 136 9.00 -14.66 -13.14
C ARG A 136 8.38 -14.78 -11.75
N ILE A 137 7.18 -15.34 -11.73
CA ILE A 137 6.45 -15.68 -10.51
C ILE A 137 6.13 -17.18 -10.57
N HIS A 138 6.28 -17.85 -9.44
CA HIS A 138 5.95 -19.25 -9.29
C HIS A 138 4.54 -19.43 -8.71
N GLU A 139 4.09 -20.67 -8.58
CA GLU A 139 2.73 -20.96 -8.13
C GLU A 139 2.47 -20.45 -6.71
N TRP A 140 1.52 -19.51 -6.58
CA TRP A 140 1.11 -18.91 -5.30
C TRP A 140 -0.39 -19.08 -5.04
N ARG A 141 -1.21 -19.20 -6.08
CA ARG A 141 -2.67 -19.21 -6.00
C ARG A 141 -3.17 -20.36 -5.13
N SER A 142 -2.72 -21.57 -5.43
CA SER A 142 -3.03 -22.76 -4.63
C SER A 142 -2.51 -22.68 -3.19
N LEU A 143 -1.34 -22.06 -2.95
CA LEU A 143 -0.73 -21.96 -1.62
C LEU A 143 -1.59 -21.12 -0.65
N VAL A 144 -2.22 -20.06 -1.17
CA VAL A 144 -3.12 -19.18 -0.39
C VAL A 144 -4.59 -19.32 -0.78
N LYS A 145 -4.98 -20.34 -1.56
CA LYS A 145 -6.38 -20.59 -1.97
C LYS A 145 -7.04 -19.38 -2.66
N CYS A 146 -6.32 -18.82 -3.62
CA CYS A 146 -6.76 -17.86 -4.62
C CYS A 146 -6.58 -18.48 -6.03
#